data_AF-A0A7K7Y436-F1
#
_entry.id   AF-A0A7K7Y436-F1
#
_cell.length_a   1.000
_cell.length_b   1.000
_cell.length_c   1.000
_cell.angle_alpha   90.00
_cell.angle_beta   90.00
_cell.angle_gamma   90.00
#
_symmetry.space_group_name_H-M   'P 1'
#
loop_
_entity.id
_entity.type
_entity.pdbx_description
1 polymer ?
#
loop_
_entity_poly.entity_id
_entity_poly.type
_entity_poly.pdbx_seq_one_letter_code
_entity_poly.pdbx_strand_id
1 'polypeptide(L)'
;TGTFVADHCSASHSRGKCDPCKEGKGFTAHANGLEGCLPCRQCKDDQVILRPCNRTQDAECQCQQGYFCADKDCEICQRNSQ
;
A
#
# COMPACT_ATOMS: atom_id res chain seq x y z
N THR A 1 -11.15 -7.17 -0.79
CA THR A 1 -9.83 -6.51 -0.83
C THR A 1 -9.88 -5.46 -1.92
N GLY A 2 -9.01 -4.47 -1.87
CA GLY A 2 -9.00 -3.35 -2.82
C GLY A 2 -10.27 -2.53 -2.86
N THR A 3 -10.98 -2.51 -1.74
CA THR A 3 -12.19 -1.73 -1.52
C THR A 3 -12.15 -1.08 -0.14
N PHE A 4 -12.92 -0.01 0.01
CA PHE A 4 -13.20 0.67 1.27
C PHE A 4 -14.73 0.87 1.40
N VAL A 5 -15.21 1.16 2.60
CA VAL A 5 -16.62 1.42 2.87
C VAL A 5 -16.98 2.82 2.36
N ALA A 6 -17.84 2.88 1.35
CA ALA A 6 -18.39 4.12 0.82
C ALA A 6 -19.64 4.54 1.60
N ASP A 7 -20.51 3.57 1.91
CA ASP A 7 -21.72 3.79 2.71
C ASP A 7 -21.86 2.68 3.75
N HIS A 8 -22.07 3.05 5.01
CA HIS A 8 -22.33 2.10 6.08
C HIS A 8 -23.75 1.51 5.97
N CYS A 9 -23.94 0.31 6.52
CA CYS A 9 -25.29 -0.22 6.68
C CYS A 9 -26.09 0.64 7.67
N SER A 10 -27.36 0.93 7.35
CA SER A 10 -28.21 1.83 8.13
C SER A 10 -29.28 1.09 8.96
N ALA A 11 -29.51 -0.19 8.67
CA ALA A 11 -30.48 -1.03 9.37
C ALA A 11 -30.04 -2.49 9.44
N SER A 12 -30.63 -3.27 10.35
CA SER A 12 -30.43 -4.72 10.40
C SER A 12 -30.78 -5.35 9.05
N HIS A 13 -29.92 -6.27 8.58
CA HIS A 13 -30.01 -6.94 7.28
C HIS A 13 -29.86 -6.02 6.04
N SER A 14 -29.49 -4.75 6.21
CA SER A 14 -29.07 -3.90 5.08
C SER A 14 -27.61 -4.17 4.70
N ARG A 15 -27.29 -4.01 3.41
CA ARG A 15 -25.91 -4.07 2.92
C ARG A 15 -25.35 -2.66 2.81
N GLY A 16 -24.19 -2.45 3.42
CA GLY A 16 -23.37 -1.28 3.12
C GLY A 16 -22.82 -1.35 1.70
N LYS A 17 -22.31 -0.22 1.21
CA LYS A 17 -21.67 -0.10 -0.09
C LYS A 17 -20.16 -0.03 0.09
N CYS A 18 -19.44 -0.80 -0.71
CA CYS A 18 -17.98 -0.71 -0.79
C CYS A 18 -17.57 -0.23 -2.18
N ASP A 19 -16.72 0.79 -2.24
CA ASP A 19 -16.17 1.30 -3.50
C ASP A 19 -14.70 0.88 -3.64
N PRO A 20 -14.21 0.74 -4.89
CA PRO A 20 -12.84 0.30 -5.15
C PRO A 20 -11.81 1.37 -4.76
N CYS A 21 -10.65 0.92 -4.32
CA CYS A 21 -9.49 1.79 -4.18
C CYS A 21 -9.07 2.37 -5.54
N LYS A 22 -8.43 3.54 -5.49
CA LYS A 22 -7.87 4.18 -6.68
C LYS A 22 -6.52 3.55 -7.02
N GLU A 23 -6.44 3.00 -8.23
CA GLU A 23 -5.23 2.37 -8.78
C GLU A 23 -3.99 3.25 -8.58
N GLY A 24 -2.91 2.67 -8.06
CA GLY A 24 -1.64 3.35 -7.79
C GLY A 24 -1.69 4.46 -6.73
N LYS A 25 -2.82 4.69 -6.07
CA LYS A 25 -2.93 5.69 -4.98
C LYS A 25 -3.26 5.09 -3.63
N GLY A 26 -4.08 4.04 -3.60
CA GLY A 26 -4.33 3.33 -2.37
C GLY A 26 -4.72 1.88 -2.57
N PHE A 27 -4.60 1.12 -1.49
CA PHE A 27 -4.82 -0.31 -1.48
C PHE A 27 -5.49 -0.78 -0.18
N THR A 28 -6.08 -1.97 -0.22
CA THR A 28 -6.42 -2.74 0.99
C THR A 28 -6.13 -4.22 0.75
N ALA A 29 -5.16 -4.77 1.48
CA ALA A 29 -4.69 -6.15 1.29
C ALA A 29 -5.71 -7.22 1.73
N HIS A 30 -6.59 -6.86 2.67
CA HIS A 30 -7.56 -7.78 3.28
C HIS A 30 -8.98 -7.21 3.27
N ALA A 31 -9.97 -8.05 3.59
CA ALA A 31 -11.31 -7.58 3.89
C ALA A 31 -11.24 -6.62 5.09
N ASN A 32 -11.94 -5.50 5.00
CA ASN A 32 -11.80 -4.40 5.94
C ASN A 32 -13.11 -3.62 6.07
N GLY A 33 -13.18 -2.75 7.08
CA GLY A 33 -14.27 -1.78 7.29
C GLY A 33 -13.76 -0.33 7.31
N LEU A 34 -12.67 -0.04 6.59
CA LEU A 34 -12.09 1.30 6.55
C LEU A 34 -12.94 2.22 5.66
N GLU A 35 -13.08 3.49 6.02
CA GLU A 35 -13.77 4.51 5.21
C GLU A 35 -12.90 5.06 4.06
N GLY A 36 -11.66 4.56 3.94
CA GLY A 36 -10.74 4.91 2.88
C GLY A 36 -9.67 3.82 2.72
N CYS A 37 -9.04 3.78 1.55
CA CYS A 37 -7.93 2.87 1.31
C CYS A 37 -6.64 3.37 1.97
N LEU A 38 -5.75 2.44 2.29
CA LEU A 38 -4.41 2.78 2.76
C LEU A 38 -3.64 3.42 1.61
N PRO A 39 -2.92 4.54 1.85
CA PRO A 39 -2.14 5.16 0.79
C PRO A 39 -1.03 4.21 0.34
N CYS A 40 -0.76 4.19 -0.96
CA CYS A 40 0.39 3.45 -1.48
C CYS A 40 1.68 4.08 -0.96
N ARG A 41 2.63 3.23 -0.55
CA ARG A 41 4.02 3.62 -0.36
C ARG A 41 4.60 4.20 -1.66
N GLN A 42 5.41 5.23 -1.49
CA GLN A 42 6.25 5.77 -2.56
C GLN A 42 7.69 5.36 -2.30
N CYS A 43 8.35 4.79 -3.30
CA CYS A 43 9.77 4.49 -3.21
C CYS A 43 10.58 5.80 -3.24
N LYS A 44 11.61 5.87 -2.41
CA LYS A 44 12.50 7.04 -2.30
C LYS A 44 13.51 7.08 -3.46
N ASP A 45 14.22 8.18 -3.59
CA ASP A 45 15.19 8.40 -4.67
C ASP A 45 16.35 7.39 -4.69
N ASP A 46 16.67 6.78 -3.55
CA ASP A 46 17.68 5.73 -3.37
C ASP A 46 17.11 4.31 -3.49
N GLN A 47 15.85 4.20 -3.90
CA GLN A 47 15.13 2.94 -4.07
C GLN A 47 14.68 2.74 -5.53
N VAL A 48 14.30 1.51 -5.84
CA VAL A 48 13.64 1.11 -7.07
C VAL A 48 12.32 0.42 -6.74
N ILE A 49 11.31 0.65 -7.57
CA ILE A 49 10.03 -0.07 -7.46
C ILE A 49 10.26 -1.49 -7.96
N LEU A 50 10.20 -2.47 -7.07
CA LEU A 50 10.25 -3.89 -7.42
C LEU A 50 8.86 -4.36 -7.89
N ARG A 51 7.81 -3.94 -7.17
CA ARG A 51 6.43 -4.21 -7.53
C ARG A 51 5.58 -2.95 -7.37
N PRO A 52 4.81 -2.53 -8.39
CA PRO A 52 3.97 -1.36 -8.27
C PRO A 52 2.79 -1.61 -7.32
N CYS A 53 2.36 -0.55 -6.64
CA CYS A 53 1.12 -0.57 -5.87
C CYS A 53 -0.08 -0.80 -6.79
N ASN A 54 -1.03 -1.61 -6.35
CA ASN A 54 -2.34 -1.77 -6.98
C ASN A 54 -3.43 -1.76 -5.91
N ARG A 55 -4.70 -1.94 -6.29
CA ARG A 55 -5.81 -1.86 -5.32
C ARG A 55 -5.67 -2.86 -4.16
N THR A 56 -5.02 -3.99 -4.35
CA THR A 56 -4.97 -5.07 -3.35
C THR A 56 -3.61 -5.25 -2.68
N GLN A 57 -2.57 -4.51 -3.09
CA GLN A 57 -1.23 -4.65 -2.51
C GLN A 57 -0.49 -3.32 -2.55
N ASP A 58 0.37 -3.11 -1.57
CA ASP A 58 1.26 -1.94 -1.56
C ASP A 58 2.37 -2.06 -2.61
N ALA A 59 3.04 -0.93 -2.87
CA ALA A 59 4.30 -0.93 -3.60
C ALA A 59 5.39 -1.64 -2.78
N GLU A 60 6.18 -2.47 -3.45
CA GLU A 60 7.41 -3.04 -2.88
C GLU A 60 8.61 -2.27 -3.43
N CYS A 61 9.41 -1.73 -2.51
CA CYS A 61 10.61 -0.95 -2.83
C CYS A 61 11.86 -1.71 -2.41
N GLN A 62 12.93 -1.58 -3.19
CA GLN A 62 14.23 -2.14 -2.86
C GLN A 62 15.30 -1.06 -2.99
N CYS A 63 16.34 -1.09 -2.15
CA CYS A 63 17.49 -0.21 -2.33
C CYS A 63 18.16 -0.40 -3.69
N GLN A 64 18.62 0.71 -4.27
CA GLN A 64 19.45 0.71 -5.47
C GLN A 64 20.77 -0.04 -5.25
N GLN A 65 21.40 -0.45 -6.35
CA GLN A 65 22.69 -1.12 -6.30
C GLN A 65 23.74 -0.24 -5.60
N GLY A 66 24.52 -0.84 -4.70
CA GLY A 66 25.50 -0.12 -3.87
C GLY A 66 24.93 0.39 -2.52
N TYR A 67 23.64 0.18 -2.29
CA TYR A 67 22.97 0.43 -1.02
C TYR A 67 22.41 -0.88 -0.45
N PHE A 68 22.29 -0.95 0.86
CA PHE A 68 21.66 -2.05 1.57
C PHE A 68 20.67 -1.51 2.61
N CYS A 69 19.71 -2.34 2.99
CA CYS A 69 18.83 -2.08 4.11
C CYS A 69 18.88 -3.26 5.07
N ALA A 70 19.00 -2.97 6.37
CA ALA A 70 18.95 -3.99 7.42
C ALA A 70 17.51 -4.30 7.87
N ASP A 71 16.57 -3.42 7.51
CA ASP A 71 15.16 -3.51 7.87
C ASP A 71 14.36 -4.29 6.82
N LYS A 72 13.32 -5.02 7.26
CA LYS A 72 12.47 -5.85 6.39
C LYS A 72 11.64 -5.03 5.41
N ASP A 73 11.23 -3.84 5.81
CA ASP A 73 10.49 -2.90 4.97
C ASP A 73 11.44 -1.96 4.23
N CYS A 74 12.75 -2.08 4.47
CA CYS A 74 13.79 -1.37 3.72
C CYS A 74 13.56 0.16 3.74
N GLU A 75 13.06 0.71 4.85
CA GLU A 75 12.68 2.13 4.95
C GLU A 75 13.86 3.10 4.77
N ILE A 76 15.08 2.64 5.09
CA ILE A 76 16.32 3.42 4.97
C ILE A 76 17.35 2.61 4.19
N CYS A 77 17.87 3.19 3.11
CA CYS A 77 18.97 2.62 2.35
C CYS A 77 20.30 3.21 2.79
N GLN A 78 21.15 2.36 3.35
CA GLN A 78 22.50 2.72 3.75
C GLN A 78 23.45 2.46 2.59
N ARG A 79 24.22 3.47 2.20
CA ARG A 79 25.27 3.30 1.20
C ARG A 79 26.37 2.42 1.81
N ASN A 80 26.88 1.47 1.04
CA ASN A 80 28.12 0.80 1.41
C ASN A 80 29.23 1.86 1.54
N SER A 81 29.74 2.08 2.75
CA SER A 81 31.01 2.78 2.93
C SER A 81 32.11 1.85 2.41
N GLN A 82 32.74 2.23 1.31
CA GLN A 82 34.09 1.73 1.01
C GLN A 82 35.08 2.42 1.94
#